data_AF-A0A916GRH9-F1
#
_entry.id   AF-A0A916GRH9-F1
#
_cell.length_a   1.000
_cell.length_b   1.000
_cell.length_c   1.000
_cell.angle_alpha   90.00
_cell.angle_beta   90.00
_cell.angle_gamma   90.00
#
_symmetry.space_group_name_H-M   'P 1'
#
loop_
_entity.id
_entity.type
_entity.pdbx_description
1 polymer ?
#
loop_
_entity_poly.entity_id
_entity_poly.type
_entity_poly.pdbx_seq_one_letter_code
_entity_poly.pdbx_strand_id
1 'polypeptide(L)'
;MAPFMSTLKIRQITKKDQQIIFASGVVIDISVENIFEVGMYLDNRKVGRMKFNALSSLNNLELSPLYHLDELSIQPKIKEYSEDLEKVSVNLFKEYTNGRIRLPQTLEITSFDKPIVPGAG
;
A
#
# COMPACT_ATOMS: atom_id res chain seq x y z
N MET A 1 1.81 -3.15 24.73
CA MET A 1 2.28 -2.66 23.42
C MET A 1 3.56 -3.43 23.10
N ALA A 2 3.47 -4.45 22.24
CA ALA A 2 4.60 -5.27 21.81
C ALA A 2 5.24 -4.66 20.55
N PRO A 3 6.55 -4.85 20.31
CA PRO A 3 7.30 -4.05 19.35
C PRO A 3 7.13 -4.55 17.91
N PHE A 4 6.92 -3.62 16.99
CA PHE A 4 7.58 -3.45 15.69
C PHE A 4 8.50 -4.57 15.15
N MET A 5 8.08 -5.82 15.00
CA MET A 5 8.86 -6.86 14.29
C MET A 5 7.99 -7.99 13.72
N SER A 6 6.87 -7.69 13.06
CA SER A 6 6.19 -8.73 12.27
C SER A 6 6.89 -8.96 10.93
N THR A 7 7.54 -7.93 10.35
CA THR A 7 8.30 -8.08 9.08
C THR A 7 9.64 -8.77 9.27
N LEU A 8 9.85 -9.90 8.59
CA LEU A 8 11.10 -10.64 8.54
C LEU A 8 12.03 -10.11 7.44
N LYS A 9 11.48 -9.82 6.26
CA LYS A 9 12.26 -9.40 5.09
C LYS A 9 11.40 -8.62 4.10
N ILE A 10 11.98 -7.58 3.50
CA ILE A 10 11.41 -6.91 2.33
C ILE A 10 12.35 -7.19 1.14
N ARG A 11 11.79 -7.68 0.05
CA ARG A 11 12.52 -7.97 -1.19
C ARG A 11 11.99 -7.08 -2.29
N GLN A 12 12.87 -6.27 -2.87
CA GLN A 12 12.55 -5.54 -4.10
C GLN A 12 12.60 -6.50 -5.29
N ILE A 13 11.52 -6.53 -6.07
CA ILE A 13 11.41 -7.35 -7.29
C ILE A 13 11.62 -6.46 -8.52
N THR A 14 10.93 -5.32 -8.56
CA THR A 14 11.10 -4.28 -9.60
C THR A 14 11.08 -2.88 -8.98
N LYS A 15 11.11 -1.82 -9.80
CA LYS A 15 10.90 -0.44 -9.32
C LYS A 15 9.47 -0.22 -8.78
N LYS A 16 8.50 -1.01 -9.24
CA LYS A 16 7.08 -0.89 -8.87
C LYS A 16 6.57 -2.05 -8.01
N ASP A 17 7.39 -3.09 -7.79
CA ASP A 17 6.98 -4.32 -7.11
C ASP A 17 7.95 -4.68 -5.97
N GLN A 18 7.39 -4.96 -4.81
CA GLN A 18 8.09 -5.45 -3.62
C GLN A 18 7.34 -6.63 -3.02
N GLN A 19 8.05 -7.45 -2.26
CA GLN A 19 7.49 -8.56 -1.51
C GLN A 19 7.89 -8.42 -0.04
N ILE A 20 6.91 -8.47 0.85
CA ILE A 20 7.12 -8.54 2.29
C ILE A 20 6.94 -9.97 2.74
N ILE A 21 7.91 -10.47 3.48
CA ILE A 21 7.86 -11.76 4.18
C ILE A 21 7.76 -11.43 5.66
N PHE A 22 6.70 -11.89 6.30
CA PHE A 22 6.48 -11.73 7.74
C PHE A 22 7.09 -12.91 8.52
N ALA A 23 7.37 -12.72 9.80
CA ALA A 23 7.88 -13.76 10.70
C ALA A 23 6.88 -14.92 10.88
N SER A 24 5.59 -14.68 10.63
CA SER A 24 4.55 -15.71 10.57
C SER A 24 4.66 -16.63 9.34
N GLY A 25 5.53 -16.31 8.38
CA GLY A 25 5.63 -16.98 7.08
C GLY A 25 4.63 -16.46 6.04
N VAL A 26 3.74 -15.53 6.42
CA VAL A 26 2.86 -14.83 5.48
C VAL A 26 3.71 -14.03 4.49
N VAL A 27 3.38 -14.13 3.21
CA VAL A 27 4.02 -13.38 2.14
C VAL A 27 2.98 -12.47 1.51
N ILE A 28 3.27 -11.17 1.47
CA ILE A 28 2.42 -10.17 0.81
C ILE A 28 3.22 -9.51 -0.31
N ASP A 29 2.71 -9.60 -1.53
CA ASP A 29 3.24 -8.85 -2.67
C ASP A 29 2.61 -7.46 -2.69
N ILE A 30 3.43 -6.45 -2.95
CA ILE A 30 3.04 -5.05 -3.01
C ILE A 30 3.43 -4.51 -4.37
N SER A 31 2.47 -3.94 -5.08
CA SER A 31 2.67 -3.46 -6.44
C SER A 31 2.03 -2.09 -6.64
N VAL A 32 2.76 -1.17 -7.27
CA VAL A 32 2.18 0.05 -7.82
C VAL A 32 1.42 -0.32 -9.09
N GLU A 33 0.10 -0.27 -9.05
CA GLU A 33 -0.78 -0.70 -10.16
C GLU A 33 -1.10 0.43 -11.13
N ASN A 34 -1.35 1.62 -10.59
CA ASN A 34 -1.58 2.86 -11.31
C ASN A 34 -0.68 3.95 -10.70
N ILE A 35 -0.48 5.08 -11.38
CA ILE A 35 0.38 6.20 -10.88
C ILE A 35 -0.03 6.66 -9.47
N PHE A 36 -1.23 6.32 -9.03
CA PHE A 36 -1.85 6.77 -7.78
C PHE A 36 -2.35 5.63 -6.88
N GLU A 37 -2.04 4.37 -7.19
CA GLU A 37 -2.55 3.24 -6.41
C GLU A 37 -1.49 2.17 -6.17
N VAL A 38 -1.40 1.71 -4.92
CA VAL A 38 -0.60 0.55 -4.51
C VAL A 38 -1.54 -0.56 -4.07
N GLY A 39 -1.44 -1.72 -4.70
CA GLY A 39 -2.16 -2.93 -4.34
C GLY A 39 -1.33 -3.84 -3.44
N MET A 40 -2.00 -4.55 -2.53
CA MET A 40 -1.42 -5.57 -1.65
C MET A 40 -2.06 -6.93 -1.96
N TYR A 41 -1.25 -7.96 -2.18
CA TYR A 41 -1.68 -9.27 -2.65
C TYR A 41 -1.21 -10.38 -1.72
N LEU A 42 -2.14 -11.28 -1.39
CA LEU A 42 -1.85 -12.55 -0.72
C LEU A 42 -2.30 -13.67 -1.66
N ASP A 43 -1.39 -14.57 -2.04
CA ASP A 43 -1.66 -15.66 -2.98
C ASP A 43 -2.35 -15.17 -4.28
N ASN A 44 -1.80 -14.10 -4.88
CA ASN A 44 -2.34 -13.40 -6.06
C ASN A 44 -3.76 -12.81 -5.89
N ARG A 45 -4.30 -12.74 -4.67
CA ARG A 45 -5.59 -12.09 -4.38
C ARG A 45 -5.35 -10.74 -3.73
N LYS A 46 -6.00 -9.69 -4.26
CA LYS A 46 -5.93 -8.35 -3.67
C LYS A 46 -6.59 -8.37 -2.29
N VAL A 47 -5.79 -8.09 -1.27
CA VAL A 47 -6.18 -8.08 0.15
C VAL A 47 -6.10 -6.71 0.78
N GLY A 48 -5.50 -5.75 0.08
CA GLY A 48 -5.51 -4.35 0.47
C GLY A 48 -5.19 -3.45 -0.71
N ARG A 49 -5.44 -2.16 -0.51
CA ARG A 49 -5.04 -1.11 -1.42
C ARG A 49 -4.78 0.18 -0.67
N MET A 50 -3.92 0.99 -1.28
CA MET A 50 -3.61 2.34 -0.86
C MET A 50 -3.77 3.27 -2.06
N LYS A 51 -4.58 4.33 -1.92
CA LYS A 51 -4.77 5.33 -2.97
C LYS A 51 -4.17 6.67 -2.58
N PHE A 52 -3.56 7.31 -3.57
CA PHE A 52 -2.92 8.60 -3.44
C PHE A 52 -3.57 9.62 -4.37
N ASN A 53 -3.65 10.87 -3.92
CA ASN A 53 -4.06 11.99 -4.77
C ASN A 53 -2.88 12.96 -4.93
N ALA A 54 -2.64 13.47 -6.15
CA ALA A 54 -1.68 14.54 -6.36
C ALA A 54 -2.20 15.85 -5.76
N LEU A 55 -1.43 16.48 -4.90
CA LEU A 55 -1.69 17.82 -4.36
C LEU A 55 -1.01 18.92 -5.15
N SER A 56 0.05 18.59 -5.88
CA SER A 56 0.75 19.52 -6.78
C SER A 56 0.51 19.13 -8.24
N SER A 57 0.48 20.12 -9.13
CA SER A 57 0.52 19.87 -10.57
C SER A 57 1.75 19.02 -10.91
N LEU A 58 1.54 17.87 -11.55
CA LEU A 58 2.62 16.98 -12.00
C LEU A 58 3.53 17.62 -13.07
N ASN A 59 3.14 18.79 -13.60
CA ASN A 59 3.84 19.48 -14.68
C ASN A 59 4.93 20.45 -14.19
N ASN A 60 5.07 20.67 -12.88
CA ASN A 60 6.10 21.56 -12.37
C ASN A 60 7.39 20.77 -12.05
N LEU A 61 8.25 20.64 -13.06
CA LEU A 61 9.49 19.85 -13.03
C LEU A 61 10.52 20.33 -12.00
N GLU A 62 10.37 21.54 -11.45
CA GLU A 62 11.28 22.11 -10.46
C GLU A 62 11.01 21.61 -9.03
N LEU A 63 9.86 20.97 -8.79
CA LEU A 63 9.44 20.50 -7.47
C LEU A 63 9.12 19.01 -7.47
N SER A 64 9.60 18.29 -6.46
CA SER A 64 9.18 16.91 -6.23
C SER A 64 7.65 16.86 -6.08
N PRO A 65 6.95 15.97 -6.82
CA PRO A 65 5.50 15.92 -6.77
C PRO A 65 5.03 15.58 -5.34
N LEU A 66 4.03 16.32 -4.88
CA LEU A 66 3.42 16.13 -3.57
C LEU A 66 2.13 15.32 -3.70
N TYR A 67 2.04 14.25 -2.93
CA TYR A 67 0.89 13.37 -2.88
C TYR A 67 0.26 13.36 -1.47
N HIS A 68 -1.03 13.09 -1.42
CA HIS A 68 -1.79 12.82 -0.21
C HIS A 68 -2.25 11.37 -0.21
N LEU A 69 -2.14 10.70 0.94
CA LEU A 69 -2.78 9.40 1.14
C LEU A 69 -4.27 9.61 1.41
N ASP A 70 -5.10 9.17 0.47
CA ASP A 70 -6.55 9.41 0.46
C ASP A 70 -7.32 8.23 1.06
N GLU A 71 -6.91 7.00 0.73
CA GLU A 71 -7.60 5.79 1.16
C GLU A 71 -6.57 4.72 1.53
N LEU A 72 -6.73 4.12 2.70
CA LEU A 72 -6.11 2.85 3.07
C LEU A 72 -7.20 1.84 3.38
N SER A 73 -7.22 0.76 2.60
CA SER A 73 -8.19 -0.31 2.78
C SER A 73 -7.50 -1.66 2.86
N ILE A 74 -7.77 -2.40 3.94
CA ILE A 74 -7.10 -3.66 4.26
C ILE A 74 -8.16 -4.67 4.70
N GLN A 75 -8.09 -5.91 4.20
CA GLN A 75 -8.97 -6.98 4.62
C GLN A 75 -8.68 -7.40 6.07
N PRO A 76 -9.71 -7.75 6.87
CA PRO A 76 -9.54 -8.11 8.28
C PRO A 76 -8.46 -9.18 8.55
N LYS A 77 -8.34 -10.16 7.64
CA LYS A 77 -7.40 -11.29 7.76
C LYS A 77 -5.91 -10.91 7.75
N ILE A 78 -5.56 -9.71 7.27
CA ILE A 78 -4.18 -9.20 7.27
C ILE A 78 -4.05 -7.89 8.05
N LYS A 79 -5.07 -7.53 8.84
CA LYS A 79 -5.11 -6.28 9.60
C LYS A 79 -4.00 -6.20 10.65
N GLU A 80 -3.54 -7.33 11.17
CA GLU A 80 -2.40 -7.38 12.10
C GLU A 80 -1.08 -6.86 11.47
N TYR A 81 -0.97 -6.88 10.14
CA TYR A 81 0.19 -6.40 9.40
C TYR A 81 0.03 -4.96 8.90
N SER A 82 -1.06 -4.27 9.25
CA SER A 82 -1.47 -3.02 8.61
C SER A 82 -0.40 -1.93 8.67
N GLU A 83 0.31 -1.82 9.79
CA GLU A 83 1.32 -0.77 9.98
C GLU A 83 2.56 -1.00 9.10
N ASP A 84 3.03 -2.24 9.01
CA ASP A 84 4.16 -2.60 8.13
C ASP A 84 3.75 -2.45 6.67
N LEU A 85 2.55 -2.89 6.31
CA LEU A 85 1.99 -2.73 4.96
C LEU A 85 1.88 -1.26 4.58
N GLU A 86 1.44 -0.40 5.51
CA GLU A 86 1.37 1.04 5.28
C GLU A 86 2.75 1.62 4.99
N LYS A 87 3.72 1.38 5.87
CA LYS A 87 5.08 1.94 5.76
C LYS A 87 5.76 1.51 4.47
N VAL A 88 5.70 0.23 4.14
CA VAL A 88 6.35 -0.30 2.93
C VAL A 88 5.65 0.21 1.67
N SER A 89 4.31 0.25 1.64
CA SER A 89 3.57 0.79 0.49
C SER A 89 3.86 2.26 0.25
N VAL A 90 3.92 3.06 1.32
CA VAL A 90 4.28 4.49 1.26
C VAL A 90 5.70 4.67 0.73
N ASN A 91 6.66 3.86 1.19
CA ASN A 91 8.04 3.95 0.74
C ASN A 91 8.19 3.53 -0.72
N LEU A 92 7.58 2.42 -1.14
CA LEU A 92 7.54 2.00 -2.53
C LEU A 92 6.98 3.10 -3.44
N PHE A 93 5.89 3.73 -3.02
CA PHE A 93 5.28 4.81 -3.80
C PHE A 93 6.17 6.06 -3.91
N LYS A 94 6.84 6.46 -2.81
CA LYS A 94 7.81 7.56 -2.83
C LYS A 94 8.96 7.30 -3.81
N GLU A 95 9.53 6.10 -3.76
CA GLU A 95 10.62 5.69 -4.64
C GLU A 95 10.18 5.61 -6.11
N TYR A 96 8.98 5.07 -6.34
CA TYR A 96 8.42 4.97 -7.68
C TYR A 96 8.20 6.35 -8.32
N THR A 97 7.58 7.27 -7.57
CA THR A 97 7.19 8.61 -8.05
C THR A 97 8.27 9.68 -7.90
N ASN A 98 9.36 9.38 -7.17
CA ASN A 98 10.34 10.38 -6.69
C ASN A 98 9.66 11.57 -5.98
N GLY A 99 8.57 11.27 -5.26
CA GLY A 99 7.66 12.24 -4.69
C GLY A 99 7.75 12.37 -3.17
N ARG A 100 7.02 13.36 -2.65
CA ARG A 100 6.77 13.52 -1.21
C ARG A 100 5.34 13.11 -0.91
N ILE A 101 5.11 12.49 0.25
CA ILE A 101 3.77 12.08 0.69
C ILE A 101 3.43 12.82 1.98
N ARG A 102 2.27 13.47 1.99
CA ARG A 102 1.64 14.02 3.19
C ARG A 102 0.68 12.98 3.76
N LEU A 103 1.11 12.31 4.82
CA LEU A 103 0.27 11.39 5.59
C LEU A 103 -0.76 12.20 6.40
N PRO A 104 -2.05 11.81 6.42
CA PRO A 104 -3.01 12.40 7.34
C PRO A 104 -2.65 12.04 8.78
N GLN A 105 -3.00 12.91 9.73
CA GLN A 105 -2.78 12.67 11.17
C GLN A 105 -3.71 11.57 11.73
N THR A 106 -4.71 11.15 10.96
CA THR A 106 -5.63 10.07 11.29
C THR A 106 -6.00 9.35 10.00
N LEU A 107 -5.50 8.13 9.81
CA LEU A 107 -5.94 7.26 8.73
C LEU A 107 -7.14 6.46 9.24
N GLU A 108 -8.31 6.70 8.68
CA GLU A 108 -9.44 5.78 8.86
C GLU A 108 -9.18 4.54 8.00
N ILE A 109 -8.84 3.43 8.65
CA ILE A 109 -8.73 2.13 7.98
C ILE A 109 -10.14 1.72 7.57
N THR A 110 -10.43 1.79 6.27
CA THR A 110 -11.71 1.33 5.73
C THR A 110 -11.61 -0.17 5.43
N SER A 111 -12.57 -0.95 5.90
CA SER A 111 -12.63 -2.38 5.56
C SER A 111 -12.78 -2.54 4.05
N PHE A 112 -11.94 -3.37 3.44
CA PHE A 112 -12.07 -3.72 2.03
C PHE A 112 -13.25 -4.69 1.87
N ASP A 113 -14.47 -4.16 1.90
CA ASP A 113 -15.67 -4.92 1.60
C ASP A 113 -16.02 -4.72 0.13
N LYS A 114 -15.57 -5.65 -0.70
CA LYS A 114 -16.33 -5.99 -1.90
C LYS A 114 -17.07 -7.27 -1.58
N PRO A 115 -18.42 -7.28 -1.54
CA PRO A 115 -19.12 -8.53 -1.71
C PRO A 115 -18.68 -9.08 -3.06
N ILE A 116 -18.07 -10.26 -3.05
CA ILE A 116 -17.99 -11.10 -4.24
C ILE A 116 -19.45 -11.45 -4.51
N VAL A 117 -20.11 -10.70 -5.41
CA VAL A 117 -21.45 -11.04 -5.85
C VAL A 117 -21.34 -12.40 -6.54
N PRO A 118 -21.94 -13.48 -6.01
CA PRO A 118 -22.05 -14.71 -6.77
C PRO A 118 -23.27 -14.55 -7.68
N GLY A 119 -23.02 -14.38 -8.98
CA GLY A 119 -24.01 -14.69 -10.03
C GLY A 119 -24.63 -13.49 -10.74
N ALA A 120 -24.59 -13.55 -12.06
CA ALA A 120 -25.79 -13.67 -12.90
C ALA A 120 -25.38 -13.82 -14.38
N GLY A 121 -25.86 -14.89 -15.04
CA GLY A 121 -26.02 -14.97 -16.50
C GLY A 121 -24.99 -15.81 -17.22
#